data_AF-A0A2J5HTF0-F1
#
_entry.id   AF-A0A2J5HTF0-F1
#
_cell.length_a   1.000
_cell.length_b   1.000
_cell.length_c   1.000
_cell.angle_alpha   90.00
_cell.angle_beta   90.00
_cell.angle_gamma   90.00
#
_symmetry.space_group_name_H-M   'P 1'
#
loop_
_entity.id
_entity.type
_entity.pdbx_description
1 polymer ?
#
loop_
_entity_poly.entity_id
_entity_poly.type
_entity_poly.pdbx_seq_one_letter_code
_entity_poly.pdbx_strand_id
1 'polypeptide(L)'
;MAEGEPSYIDYETFLDPDFSAASFANSLVIATNNATDTPLDLSTPLSRVLFDLQEIDTHIHTLTSKSALPLLTHTRDQTAAAGKILKESEEQIASVSQGYERLQREVLRKWETADETRIAAEKSLATARLARAVARCITLSRQLEGQLPEITGRSAGGTGDGTNSPSPSREDYRALERAASTIVSLRRMFSASEPGEEGHGLDRVKVVRTLRGELMIPAENMVKGRAQQAITRFSMSTIATGGTGSQAQSGYKQAREARARLVSAVTILYVLSPVPKQLRSPSDFQPELLLSALQGYMNAAILSSLNSLSRAITTPPILERTLNEVAAKCQDIFALEAILGNIRAPSHPLLPVGSASDSTDKNSTSNLVQPLHAALDTTSLPSYFWRSLASSLAMRAQEIVTRGGVAARTLRAGKDHFKREVRECVLRGSQLPTSILGAERRLGSETGTTSERTWEREAAVMVGAVTNLPG
;
A
#
# COMPACT_ATOMS: atom_id res chain seq x y z
N MET A 1 -56.17 55.04 54.63
CA MET A 1 -56.33 56.41 54.10
C MET A 1 -57.59 56.95 54.75
N ALA A 2 -57.44 58.05 55.49
CA ALA A 2 -58.52 58.67 56.23
C ALA A 2 -59.63 59.08 55.25
N GLU A 3 -60.87 58.75 55.62
CA GLU A 3 -62.08 59.26 54.96
C GLU A 3 -62.01 60.79 54.97
N GLY A 4 -62.08 61.38 53.77
CA GLY A 4 -61.85 62.80 53.55
C GLY A 4 -62.86 63.65 54.30
N GLU A 5 -62.37 64.57 55.13
CA GLU A 5 -63.14 65.74 55.50
C GLU A 5 -63.58 66.42 54.18
N PRO A 6 -64.88 66.77 54.02
CA PRO A 6 -65.35 67.45 52.83
C PRO A 6 -64.71 68.84 52.77
N SER A 7 -63.58 68.95 52.08
CA SER A 7 -62.93 70.23 51.82
C SER A 7 -63.75 70.99 50.78
N TYR A 8 -63.98 72.27 51.04
CA TYR A 8 -64.66 73.17 50.12
C TYR A 8 -63.83 73.45 48.85
N ILE A 9 -62.53 73.10 48.87
CA ILE A 9 -61.63 73.22 47.73
C ILE A 9 -61.74 71.99 46.82
N ASP A 10 -61.95 72.26 45.53
CA ASP A 10 -61.90 71.25 44.48
C ASP A 10 -60.44 70.95 44.07
N TYR A 11 -59.80 70.07 44.83
CA TYR A 11 -58.42 69.63 44.56
C TYR A 11 -58.26 68.84 43.25
N GLU A 12 -59.33 68.22 42.73
CA GLU A 12 -59.26 67.44 41.48
C GLU A 12 -59.01 68.36 40.29
N THR A 13 -59.69 69.50 40.23
CA THR A 13 -59.46 70.53 39.20
C THR A 13 -58.03 71.10 39.25
N PHE A 14 -57.41 71.19 40.43
CA PHE A 14 -56.04 71.72 40.58
C PHE A 14 -54.92 70.71 40.32
N LEU A 15 -55.19 69.41 40.49
CA LEU A 15 -54.23 68.32 40.25
C LEU A 15 -54.32 67.75 38.83
N ASP A 16 -55.29 68.22 38.03
CA ASP A 16 -55.44 67.83 36.63
C ASP A 16 -54.20 68.27 35.80
N PRO A 17 -53.56 67.37 35.04
CA PRO A 17 -52.42 67.71 34.18
C PRO A 17 -52.73 68.80 33.13
N ASP A 18 -54.00 69.04 32.78
CA ASP A 18 -54.42 70.07 31.83
C ASP A 18 -54.86 71.39 32.51
N PHE A 19 -54.64 71.54 33.82
CA PHE A 19 -55.02 72.74 34.56
C PHE A 19 -54.33 74.00 34.01
N SER A 20 -55.13 75.00 33.63
CA SER A 20 -54.64 76.30 33.19
C SER A 20 -55.13 77.42 34.11
N ALA A 21 -54.18 78.12 34.74
CA ALA A 21 -54.50 79.20 35.67
C ALA A 21 -55.32 80.34 35.01
N ALA A 22 -55.07 80.60 33.72
CA ALA A 22 -55.77 81.65 32.97
C ALA A 22 -57.22 81.29 32.66
N SER A 23 -57.51 80.03 32.28
CA SER A 23 -58.90 79.58 32.03
C SER A 23 -59.70 79.52 33.33
N PHE A 24 -59.07 79.04 34.41
CA PHE A 24 -59.69 79.01 35.74
C PHE A 24 -60.02 80.42 36.24
N ALA A 25 -59.08 81.35 36.17
CA ALA A 25 -59.32 82.75 36.54
C ALA A 25 -60.44 83.39 35.70
N ASN A 26 -60.47 83.13 34.39
CA ASN A 26 -61.54 83.61 33.51
C ASN A 26 -62.91 83.02 33.89
N SER A 27 -62.98 81.71 34.15
CA SER A 27 -64.22 81.06 34.58
C SER A 27 -64.75 81.65 35.91
N LEU A 28 -63.85 82.02 36.81
CA LEU A 28 -64.18 82.55 38.13
C LEU A 28 -64.67 84.01 38.03
N VAL A 29 -64.06 84.82 37.16
CA VAL A 29 -64.51 86.20 36.86
C VAL A 29 -65.89 86.20 36.20
N ILE A 30 -66.14 85.27 35.27
CA ILE A 30 -67.45 85.11 34.60
C ILE A 30 -68.51 84.60 35.60
N ALA A 31 -68.13 83.72 36.53
CA ALA A 31 -69.06 83.18 37.53
C ALA A 31 -69.47 84.20 38.61
N THR A 32 -68.63 85.19 38.92
CA THR A 32 -68.90 86.18 39.97
C THR A 32 -69.54 87.48 39.47
N ASN A 33 -69.55 87.74 38.16
CA ASN A 33 -70.03 89.00 37.58
C ASN A 33 -71.17 88.77 36.58
N ASN A 34 -72.17 89.66 36.57
CA ASN A 34 -73.21 89.67 35.54
C ASN A 34 -72.82 90.58 34.37
N ALA A 35 -73.32 90.30 33.17
CA ALA A 35 -72.97 91.03 31.93
C ALA A 35 -73.35 92.53 31.94
N THR A 36 -74.11 93.00 32.94
CA THR A 36 -74.55 94.39 33.10
C THR A 36 -73.81 95.16 34.20
N ASP A 37 -72.89 94.52 34.95
CA ASP A 37 -72.14 95.18 36.02
C ASP A 37 -71.04 96.09 35.45
N THR A 38 -71.18 97.40 35.69
CA THR A 38 -70.12 98.40 35.44
C THR A 38 -69.94 99.30 36.68
N PRO A 39 -68.77 99.30 37.35
CA PRO A 39 -67.53 98.58 37.02
C PRO A 39 -67.54 97.10 37.41
N LEU A 40 -66.74 96.30 36.70
CA LEU A 40 -66.52 94.87 36.95
C LEU A 40 -65.95 94.64 38.37
N ASP A 41 -66.56 93.75 39.15
CA ASP A 41 -66.07 93.41 40.48
C ASP A 41 -64.98 92.33 40.40
N LEU A 42 -63.74 92.78 40.58
CA LEU A 42 -62.56 91.91 40.69
C LEU A 42 -62.23 91.55 42.14
N SER A 43 -62.86 92.22 43.11
CA SER A 43 -62.55 92.01 44.52
C SER A 43 -63.09 90.66 45.03
N THR A 44 -64.31 90.31 44.63
CA THR A 44 -64.94 89.02 44.96
C THR A 44 -64.17 87.80 44.42
N PRO A 45 -63.85 87.70 43.11
CA PRO A 45 -63.10 86.56 42.58
C PRO A 45 -61.68 86.47 43.14
N LEU A 46 -61.02 87.61 43.35
CA LEU A 46 -59.68 87.66 43.96
C LEU A 46 -59.73 87.19 45.43
N SER A 47 -60.74 87.63 46.20
CA SER A 47 -60.89 87.21 47.59
C SER A 47 -61.08 85.70 47.70
N ARG A 48 -61.87 85.09 46.80
CA ARG A 48 -62.07 83.63 46.74
C ARG A 48 -60.76 82.88 46.49
N VAL A 49 -60.00 83.27 45.47
CA VAL A 49 -58.70 82.65 45.17
C VAL A 49 -57.71 82.81 46.33
N LEU A 50 -57.71 83.97 47.00
CA LEU A 50 -56.86 84.18 48.17
C LEU A 50 -57.26 83.28 49.35
N PHE A 51 -58.56 83.10 49.59
CA PHE A 51 -59.04 82.17 50.61
C PHE A 51 -58.65 80.73 50.27
N ASP A 52 -58.85 80.30 49.02
CA ASP A 52 -58.48 78.95 48.57
C ASP A 52 -56.96 78.73 48.72
N LEU A 53 -56.12 79.71 48.32
CA LEU A 53 -54.67 79.63 48.47
C LEU A 53 -54.25 79.55 49.93
N GLN A 54 -54.84 80.38 50.80
CA GLN A 54 -54.56 80.34 52.23
C GLN A 54 -54.97 79.00 52.84
N GLU A 55 -56.10 78.43 52.46
CA GLU A 55 -56.55 77.13 52.95
C GLU A 55 -55.64 75.99 52.43
N ILE A 56 -55.22 76.02 51.16
CA ILE A 56 -54.23 75.06 50.62
C ILE A 56 -52.90 75.18 51.38
N ASP A 57 -52.39 76.39 51.58
CA ASP A 57 -51.11 76.61 52.24
C ASP A 57 -51.18 76.20 53.72
N THR A 58 -52.27 76.52 54.41
CA THR A 58 -52.48 76.04 55.79
C THR A 58 -52.64 74.54 55.85
N HIS A 59 -53.31 73.90 54.88
CA HIS A 59 -53.46 72.45 54.83
C HIS A 59 -52.13 71.75 54.52
N ILE A 60 -51.36 72.23 53.53
CA ILE A 60 -50.01 71.74 53.23
C ILE A 60 -49.09 71.94 54.44
N HIS A 61 -49.12 73.12 55.07
CA HIS A 61 -48.30 73.39 56.24
C HIS A 61 -48.70 72.48 57.41
N THR A 62 -49.99 72.28 57.63
CA THR A 62 -50.52 71.41 58.69
C THR A 62 -50.18 69.95 58.44
N LEU A 63 -50.35 69.46 57.21
CA LEU A 63 -50.05 68.09 56.83
C LEU A 63 -48.54 67.86 56.86
N THR A 64 -47.75 68.75 56.26
CA THR A 64 -46.29 68.68 56.28
C THR A 64 -45.75 68.78 57.70
N SER A 65 -46.31 69.62 58.57
CA SER A 65 -45.88 69.74 59.97
C SER A 65 -46.28 68.52 60.80
N LYS A 66 -47.53 68.04 60.67
CA LYS A 66 -48.03 66.84 61.38
C LYS A 66 -47.33 65.55 60.90
N SER A 67 -47.07 65.43 59.60
CA SER A 67 -46.46 64.25 58.98
C SER A 67 -44.99 64.44 58.58
N ALA A 68 -44.33 65.50 59.05
CA ALA A 68 -42.91 65.77 58.78
C ALA A 68 -42.05 64.56 59.13
N LEU A 69 -42.25 64.04 60.34
CA LEU A 69 -41.52 62.88 60.85
C LEU A 69 -41.79 61.63 59.99
N PRO A 70 -43.05 61.20 59.73
CA PRO A 70 -43.36 60.11 58.81
C PRO A 70 -42.70 60.21 57.43
N LEU A 71 -42.75 61.37 56.78
CA LEU A 71 -42.19 61.58 55.44
C LEU A 71 -40.66 61.50 55.44
N LEU A 72 -40.02 62.08 56.46
CA LEU A 72 -38.58 61.98 56.66
C LEU A 72 -38.17 60.54 56.98
N THR A 73 -38.94 59.82 57.81
CA THR A 73 -38.66 58.40 58.11
C THR A 73 -38.83 57.53 56.87
N HIS A 74 -39.88 57.73 56.08
CA HIS A 74 -40.09 56.97 54.85
C HIS A 74 -38.96 57.20 53.84
N THR A 75 -38.57 58.47 53.63
CA THR A 75 -37.47 58.81 52.72
C THR A 75 -36.14 58.26 53.22
N ARG A 76 -35.88 58.34 54.53
CA ARG A 76 -34.69 57.75 55.16
C ARG A 76 -34.66 56.24 55.02
N ASP A 77 -35.78 55.57 55.25
CA ASP A 77 -35.86 54.11 55.22
C ASP A 77 -35.80 53.59 53.78
N GLN A 78 -36.39 54.31 52.81
CA GLN A 78 -36.28 54.01 51.38
C GLN A 78 -34.84 54.20 50.87
N THR A 79 -34.18 55.30 51.23
CA THR A 79 -32.76 55.52 50.88
C THR A 79 -31.85 54.50 51.55
N ALA A 80 -32.13 54.11 52.79
CA ALA A 80 -31.41 53.06 53.48
C ALA A 80 -31.62 51.68 52.83
N ALA A 81 -32.84 51.34 52.40
CA ALA A 81 -33.15 50.10 51.71
C ALA A 81 -32.50 50.03 50.32
N ALA A 82 -32.63 51.10 49.53
CA ALA A 82 -31.95 51.21 48.23
C ALA A 82 -30.43 51.11 48.39
N GLY A 83 -29.86 51.76 49.41
CA GLY A 83 -28.43 51.66 49.72
C GLY A 83 -27.99 50.24 50.10
N LYS A 84 -28.83 49.46 50.81
CA LYS A 84 -28.55 48.05 51.11
C LYS A 84 -28.57 47.18 49.86
N ILE A 85 -29.60 47.32 49.02
CA ILE A 85 -29.74 46.56 47.77
C ILE A 85 -28.58 46.85 46.83
N LEU A 86 -28.20 48.12 46.71
CA LEU A 86 -27.10 48.54 45.84
C LEU A 86 -25.76 47.97 46.32
N LYS A 87 -25.49 48.00 47.63
CA LYS A 87 -24.30 47.35 48.20
C LYS A 87 -24.26 45.85 47.96
N GLU A 88 -25.38 45.15 48.20
CA GLU A 88 -25.44 43.70 47.96
C GLU A 88 -25.25 43.37 46.47
N SER A 89 -25.87 44.13 45.57
CA SER A 89 -25.67 43.99 44.13
C SER A 89 -24.22 44.25 43.71
N GLU A 90 -23.58 45.30 44.24
CA GLU A 90 -22.17 45.60 43.99
C GLU A 90 -21.26 44.47 44.48
N GLU A 91 -21.52 43.92 45.66
CA GLU A 91 -20.79 42.78 46.22
C GLU A 91 -20.94 41.52 45.35
N GLN A 92 -22.16 41.23 44.87
CA GLN A 92 -22.41 40.09 43.98
C GLN A 92 -21.76 40.28 42.61
N ILE A 93 -21.84 41.47 42.02
CA ILE A 93 -21.18 41.79 40.75
C ILE A 93 -19.66 41.69 40.90
N ALA A 94 -19.10 42.20 42.00
CA ALA A 94 -17.68 42.08 42.29
C ALA A 94 -17.26 40.60 42.44
N SER A 95 -18.06 39.80 43.13
CA SER A 95 -17.82 38.35 43.29
C SER A 95 -17.83 37.62 41.95
N VAL A 96 -18.82 37.89 41.08
CA VAL A 96 -18.91 37.28 39.74
C VAL A 96 -17.77 37.73 38.84
N SER A 97 -17.43 39.02 38.86
CA SER A 97 -16.30 39.56 38.10
C SER A 97 -14.99 38.89 38.52
N GLN A 98 -14.72 38.79 39.82
CA GLN A 98 -13.55 38.11 40.35
C GLN A 98 -13.55 36.62 40.02
N GLY A 99 -14.72 35.96 40.09
CA GLY A 99 -14.90 34.57 39.70
C GLY A 99 -14.58 34.33 38.21
N TYR A 100 -15.03 35.23 37.34
CA TYR A 100 -14.74 35.19 35.91
C TYR A 100 -13.26 35.44 35.62
N GLU A 101 -12.63 36.44 36.25
CA GLU A 101 -11.20 36.70 36.10
C GLU A 101 -10.36 35.50 36.56
N ARG A 102 -10.81 34.82 37.62
CA ARG A 102 -10.17 33.59 38.09
C ARG A 102 -10.33 32.47 37.08
N LEU A 103 -11.54 32.26 36.54
CA LEU A 103 -11.79 31.23 35.53
C LEU A 103 -11.02 31.49 34.23
N GLN A 104 -10.93 32.75 33.80
CA GLN A 104 -10.15 33.14 32.64
C GLN A 104 -8.65 32.85 32.83
N ARG A 105 -8.11 33.16 34.03
CA ARG A 105 -6.71 32.88 34.34
C ARG A 105 -6.41 31.40 34.54
N GLU A 106 -7.26 30.68 35.26
CA GLU A 106 -6.99 29.31 35.68
C GLU A 106 -7.41 28.27 34.64
N VAL A 107 -8.45 28.52 33.85
CA VAL A 107 -9.02 27.55 32.91
C VAL A 107 -8.72 27.94 31.47
N LEU A 108 -9.15 29.12 31.01
CA LEU A 108 -9.03 29.50 29.59
C LEU A 108 -7.57 29.57 29.15
N ARG A 109 -6.73 30.32 29.87
CA ARG A 109 -5.30 30.42 29.53
C ARG A 109 -4.57 29.07 29.60
N LYS A 110 -4.93 28.21 30.56
CA LYS A 110 -4.33 26.87 30.66
C LYS A 110 -4.80 25.94 29.54
N TRP A 111 -6.05 26.09 29.10
CA TRP A 111 -6.58 25.34 27.97
C TRP A 111 -5.93 25.77 26.66
N GLU A 112 -5.74 27.07 26.43
CA GLU A 112 -5.05 27.59 25.24
C GLU A 112 -3.63 27.04 25.15
N THR A 113 -2.87 27.08 26.25
CA THR A 113 -1.52 26.48 26.27
C THR A 113 -1.54 24.97 26.14
N ALA A 114 -2.55 24.29 26.70
CA ALA A 114 -2.73 22.84 26.53
C ALA A 114 -3.04 22.48 25.07
N ASP A 115 -3.85 23.26 24.36
CA ASP A 115 -4.14 23.01 22.94
C ASP A 115 -2.93 23.28 22.05
N GLU A 116 -2.18 24.35 22.30
CA GLU A 116 -0.91 24.61 21.62
C GLU A 116 0.09 23.45 21.81
N THR A 117 0.23 22.96 23.04
CA THR A 117 1.11 21.82 23.34
C THR A 117 0.60 20.51 22.74
N ARG A 118 -0.73 20.29 22.68
CA ARG A 118 -1.33 19.16 21.96
C ARG A 118 -0.99 19.21 20.48
N ILE A 119 -1.18 20.35 19.81
CA ILE A 119 -0.87 20.54 18.39
C ILE A 119 0.64 20.32 18.16
N ALA A 120 1.50 20.82 19.04
CA ALA A 120 2.94 20.60 18.97
C ALA A 120 3.30 19.11 19.15
N ALA A 121 2.63 18.41 20.06
CA ALA A 121 2.81 16.97 20.28
C ALA A 121 2.34 16.14 19.08
N GLU A 122 1.19 16.44 18.49
CA GLU A 122 0.69 15.77 17.29
C GLU A 122 1.64 15.96 16.09
N LYS A 123 2.11 17.20 15.89
CA LYS A 123 3.09 17.52 14.84
C LYS A 123 4.42 16.80 15.09
N SER A 124 4.93 16.78 16.32
CA SER A 124 6.19 16.09 16.65
C SER A 124 6.09 14.57 16.52
N LEU A 125 4.93 13.98 16.83
CA LEU A 125 4.68 12.56 16.60
C LEU A 125 4.59 12.23 15.11
N ALA A 126 3.93 13.07 14.31
CA ALA A 126 3.88 12.92 12.86
C ALA A 126 5.28 13.03 12.23
N THR A 127 6.09 14.00 12.64
CA THR A 127 7.49 14.13 12.17
C THR A 127 8.36 12.96 12.63
N ALA A 128 8.21 12.48 13.87
CA ALA A 128 8.96 11.33 14.37
C ALA A 128 8.59 10.02 13.64
N ARG A 129 7.32 9.82 13.29
CA ARG A 129 6.88 8.66 12.47
C ARG A 129 7.50 8.72 11.08
N LEU A 130 7.42 9.87 10.41
CA LEU A 130 8.03 10.06 9.09
C LEU A 130 9.56 9.88 9.14
N ALA A 131 10.23 10.44 10.15
CA ALA A 131 11.67 10.31 10.31
C ALA A 131 12.11 8.86 10.52
N ARG A 132 11.37 8.06 11.32
CA ARG A 132 11.63 6.62 11.48
C ARG A 132 11.43 5.85 10.18
N ALA A 133 10.38 6.15 9.41
CA ALA A 133 10.14 5.54 8.12
C ALA A 133 11.26 5.85 7.11
N VAL A 134 11.69 7.12 7.05
CA VAL A 134 12.83 7.55 6.22
C VAL A 134 14.13 6.86 6.67
N ALA A 135 14.40 6.78 7.98
CA ALA A 135 15.58 6.09 8.50
C ALA A 135 15.58 4.59 8.15
N ARG A 136 14.42 3.93 8.25
CA ARG A 136 14.26 2.53 7.82
C ARG A 136 14.48 2.36 6.31
N CYS A 137 13.96 3.29 5.51
CA CYS A 137 14.23 3.32 4.06
C CYS A 137 15.72 3.46 3.76
N ILE A 138 16.42 4.40 4.40
CA ILE A 138 17.84 4.63 4.17
C ILE A 138 18.68 3.43 4.64
N THR A 139 18.36 2.83 5.78
CA THR A 139 19.09 1.65 6.28
C THR A 139 18.92 0.43 5.37
N LEU A 140 17.71 0.19 4.85
CA LEU A 140 17.47 -0.86 3.85
C LEU A 140 18.15 -0.55 2.51
N SER A 141 18.16 0.71 2.08
CA SER A 141 18.90 1.13 0.89
C SER A 141 20.41 0.91 1.04
N ARG A 142 20.98 1.25 2.21
CA ARG A 142 22.40 1.01 2.50
C ARG A 142 22.72 -0.49 2.54
N GLN A 143 21.81 -1.30 3.07
CA GLN A 143 21.96 -2.76 3.03
C GLN A 143 21.95 -3.27 1.59
N LEU A 144 21.07 -2.75 0.74
CA LEU A 144 21.04 -3.07 -0.69
C LEU A 144 22.34 -2.63 -1.39
N GLU A 145 22.83 -1.42 -1.13
CA GLU A 145 24.12 -0.93 -1.64
C GLU A 145 25.29 -1.83 -1.24
N GLY A 146 25.30 -2.38 -0.02
CA GLY A 146 26.30 -3.35 0.41
C GLY A 146 26.20 -4.71 -0.29
N GLN A 147 25.00 -5.12 -0.70
CA GLN A 147 24.74 -6.40 -1.38
C GLN A 147 25.01 -6.34 -2.90
N LEU A 148 24.87 -5.17 -3.53
CA LEU A 148 25.14 -4.96 -4.95
C LEU A 148 26.58 -5.27 -5.42
N PRO A 149 27.66 -4.89 -4.71
CA PRO A 149 29.03 -5.22 -5.11
C PRO A 149 29.32 -6.73 -5.02
N GLU A 150 28.73 -7.44 -4.06
CA GLU A 150 28.80 -8.90 -3.94
C GLU A 150 28.22 -9.59 -5.18
N ILE A 151 27.13 -9.05 -5.74
CA ILE A 151 26.47 -9.58 -6.95
C ILE A 151 27.25 -9.29 -8.24
N THR A 152 27.99 -8.18 -8.26
CA THR A 152 28.76 -7.74 -9.44
C THR A 152 30.18 -8.31 -9.47
N GLY A 153 30.57 -9.12 -8.47
CA GLY A 153 31.91 -9.69 -8.35
C GLY A 153 32.99 -8.65 -8.05
N ARG A 154 32.59 -7.43 -7.68
CA ARG A 154 33.47 -6.34 -7.28
C ARG A 154 33.55 -6.31 -5.76
N SER A 155 34.05 -7.38 -5.15
CA SER A 155 34.47 -7.31 -3.76
C SER A 155 35.67 -6.36 -3.68
N ALA A 156 35.46 -5.19 -3.09
CA ALA A 156 36.52 -4.24 -2.81
C ALA A 156 37.41 -4.78 -1.67
N GLY A 157 38.71 -4.94 -1.94
CA GLY A 157 39.75 -5.02 -0.91
C GLY A 157 39.98 -6.41 -0.30
N GLY A 158 40.84 -7.20 -0.94
CA GLY A 158 41.44 -8.40 -0.36
C GLY A 158 42.88 -8.55 -0.82
N THR A 159 43.78 -7.73 -0.28
CA THR A 159 45.21 -8.08 -0.19
C THR A 159 45.34 -9.24 0.78
N GLY A 160 45.75 -10.42 0.31
CA GLY A 160 46.15 -11.50 1.21
C GLY A 160 45.86 -12.91 0.71
N ASP A 161 46.93 -13.50 0.20
CA ASP A 161 47.29 -14.92 0.28
C ASP A 161 46.76 -15.91 -0.76
N GLY A 162 47.72 -16.55 -1.43
CA GLY A 162 47.57 -17.38 -2.61
C GLY A 162 47.31 -18.85 -2.32
N THR A 163 46.48 -19.18 -1.33
CA THR A 163 46.09 -20.57 -1.08
C THR A 163 44.61 -20.70 -0.76
N ASN A 164 43.93 -21.53 -1.55
CA ASN A 164 42.49 -21.83 -1.58
C ASN A 164 41.58 -20.79 -2.26
N SER A 165 41.36 -21.02 -3.56
CA SER A 165 40.37 -20.35 -4.40
C SER A 165 39.00 -20.20 -3.71
N PRO A 166 38.47 -18.98 -3.52
CA PRO A 166 37.06 -18.80 -3.24
C PRO A 166 36.31 -18.98 -4.56
N SER A 167 35.41 -19.97 -4.64
CA SER A 167 34.60 -20.20 -5.84
C SER A 167 33.65 -19.00 -6.05
N PRO A 168 33.83 -18.17 -7.09
CA PRO A 168 33.06 -16.94 -7.27
C PRO A 168 31.56 -17.20 -7.41
N SER A 169 31.17 -18.38 -7.91
CA SER A 169 29.79 -18.71 -8.25
C SER A 169 28.90 -19.11 -7.07
N ARG A 170 29.46 -19.40 -5.88
CA ARG A 170 28.69 -19.86 -4.70
C ARG A 170 28.05 -18.73 -3.90
N GLU A 171 28.71 -17.57 -3.87
CA GLU A 171 28.29 -16.44 -3.06
C GLU A 171 27.31 -15.54 -3.82
N ASP A 172 27.46 -15.47 -5.15
CA ASP A 172 26.62 -14.68 -6.05
C ASP A 172 25.11 -14.94 -5.87
N TYR A 173 24.68 -16.21 -5.79
CA TYR A 173 23.25 -16.53 -5.74
C TYR A 173 22.61 -16.30 -4.36
N ARG A 174 23.38 -16.45 -3.28
CA ARG A 174 22.92 -16.12 -1.92
C ARG A 174 22.88 -14.61 -1.70
N ALA A 175 23.83 -13.88 -2.28
CA ALA A 175 23.80 -12.42 -2.29
C ALA A 175 22.60 -11.89 -3.09
N LEU A 176 22.32 -12.49 -4.25
CA LEU A 176 21.13 -12.18 -5.06
C LEU A 176 19.81 -12.43 -4.32
N GLU A 177 19.68 -13.54 -3.58
CA GLU A 177 18.48 -13.84 -2.80
C GLU A 177 18.27 -12.83 -1.65
N ARG A 178 19.35 -12.47 -0.94
CA ARG A 178 19.30 -11.41 0.08
C ARG A 178 18.91 -10.06 -0.52
N ALA A 179 19.48 -9.68 -1.66
CA ALA A 179 19.12 -8.45 -2.36
C ALA A 179 17.66 -8.45 -2.84
N ALA A 180 17.16 -9.58 -3.33
CA ALA A 180 15.75 -9.71 -3.68
C ALA A 180 14.84 -9.51 -2.44
N SER A 181 15.20 -10.10 -1.30
CA SER A 181 14.42 -9.92 -0.06
C SER A 181 14.43 -8.45 0.44
N THR A 182 15.56 -7.75 0.34
CA THR A 182 15.66 -6.34 0.73
C THR A 182 14.88 -5.44 -0.24
N ILE A 183 14.94 -5.70 -1.55
CA ILE A 183 14.12 -4.99 -2.56
C ILE A 183 12.63 -5.16 -2.27
N VAL A 184 12.19 -6.37 -1.91
CA VAL A 184 10.76 -6.58 -1.60
C VAL A 184 10.36 -5.93 -0.28
N SER A 185 11.25 -5.90 0.72
CA SER A 185 11.00 -5.12 1.95
C SER A 185 10.86 -3.62 1.67
N LEU A 186 11.67 -3.07 0.76
CA LEU A 186 11.56 -1.69 0.28
C LEU A 186 10.23 -1.47 -0.44
N ARG A 187 9.86 -2.35 -1.38
CA ARG A 187 8.56 -2.30 -2.07
C ARG A 187 7.38 -2.34 -1.09
N ARG A 188 7.45 -3.14 -0.03
CA ARG A 188 6.43 -3.22 1.02
C ARG A 188 6.23 -1.86 1.71
N MET A 189 7.33 -1.20 2.06
CA MET A 189 7.25 0.13 2.67
C MET A 189 6.67 1.16 1.69
N PHE A 190 6.98 1.07 0.40
CA PHE A 190 6.42 1.96 -0.61
C PHE A 190 4.95 1.68 -0.95
N SER A 191 4.50 0.43 -0.81
CA SER A 191 3.09 0.07 -1.04
C SER A 191 2.19 0.43 0.14
N ALA A 192 2.75 0.41 1.36
CA ALA A 192 2.03 0.69 2.61
C ALA A 192 1.88 2.21 2.83
N SER A 193 1.18 2.89 1.91
CA SER A 193 1.04 4.35 1.88
C SER A 193 -0.23 4.88 2.56
N GLU A 194 -1.09 4.01 3.11
CA GLU A 194 -2.37 4.41 3.71
C GLU A 194 -2.17 5.17 5.04
N PRO A 195 -3.15 5.98 5.50
CA PRO A 195 -3.04 6.70 6.76
C PRO A 195 -2.87 5.73 7.94
N GLY A 196 -1.75 5.85 8.65
CA GLY A 196 -1.39 4.97 9.78
C GLY A 196 -0.39 3.88 9.44
N GLU A 197 -0.07 3.67 8.16
CA GLU A 197 0.93 2.70 7.72
C GLU A 197 2.36 3.27 7.71
N GLU A 198 3.35 2.37 7.69
CA GLU A 198 4.78 2.71 7.77
C GLU A 198 5.25 3.63 6.63
N GLY A 199 4.64 3.58 5.45
CA GLY A 199 5.02 4.35 4.27
C GLY A 199 4.27 5.68 4.11
N HIS A 200 3.41 6.05 5.05
CA HIS A 200 2.61 7.27 4.93
C HIS A 200 3.49 8.53 4.82
N GLY A 201 3.34 9.28 3.72
CA GLY A 201 4.08 10.52 3.47
C GLY A 201 5.51 10.34 2.96
N LEU A 202 5.97 9.09 2.74
CA LEU A 202 7.34 8.81 2.31
C LEU A 202 7.66 9.36 0.91
N ASP A 203 6.68 9.36 0.01
CA ASP A 203 6.81 9.89 -1.37
C ASP A 203 6.95 11.43 -1.42
N ARG A 204 6.58 12.13 -0.35
CA ARG A 204 6.76 13.59 -0.23
C ARG A 204 8.23 13.95 0.00
N VAL A 205 9.04 13.02 0.50
CA VAL A 205 10.45 13.26 0.83
C VAL A 205 11.33 13.09 -0.41
N LYS A 206 11.99 14.18 -0.85
CA LYS A 206 12.81 14.19 -2.08
C LYS A 206 13.90 13.11 -2.07
N VAL A 207 14.60 12.92 -0.95
CA VAL A 207 15.67 11.91 -0.81
C VAL A 207 15.15 10.50 -1.04
N VAL A 208 13.93 10.20 -0.60
CA VAL A 208 13.33 8.88 -0.81
C VAL A 208 12.98 8.68 -2.28
N ARG A 209 12.46 9.72 -2.95
CA ARG A 209 12.19 9.67 -4.40
C ARG A 209 13.46 9.49 -5.22
N THR A 210 14.55 10.17 -4.87
CA THR A 210 15.85 9.98 -5.55
C THR A 210 16.41 8.58 -5.30
N LEU A 211 16.37 8.07 -4.06
CA LEU A 211 16.76 6.68 -3.76
C LEU A 211 15.94 5.65 -4.55
N ARG A 212 14.64 5.87 -4.70
CA ARG A 212 13.77 5.00 -5.51
C ARG A 212 14.19 4.98 -6.98
N GLY A 213 14.47 6.16 -7.55
CA GLY A 213 14.86 6.32 -8.95
C GLY A 213 16.27 5.79 -9.27
N GLU A 214 17.24 6.16 -8.43
CA GLU A 214 18.67 5.98 -8.73
C GLU A 214 19.26 4.68 -8.18
N LEU A 215 18.67 4.10 -7.13
CA LEU A 215 19.18 2.88 -6.50
C LEU A 215 18.20 1.71 -6.65
N MET A 216 16.94 1.87 -6.21
CA MET A 216 16.01 0.75 -6.11
C MET A 216 15.64 0.15 -7.48
N ILE A 217 15.19 0.99 -8.42
CA ILE A 217 14.80 0.54 -9.78
C ILE A 217 15.97 -0.12 -10.53
N PRO A 218 17.18 0.47 -10.62
CA PRO A 218 18.28 -0.19 -11.31
C PRO A 218 18.77 -1.46 -10.61
N ALA A 219 18.78 -1.49 -9.26
CA ALA A 219 19.10 -2.70 -8.51
C ALA A 219 18.11 -3.83 -8.80
N GLU A 220 16.81 -3.51 -8.83
CA GLU A 220 15.75 -4.45 -9.16
C GLU A 220 15.90 -5.02 -10.58
N ASN A 221 16.12 -4.15 -11.56
CA ASN A 221 16.36 -4.57 -12.95
C ASN A 221 17.61 -5.46 -13.07
N MET A 222 18.67 -5.15 -12.32
CA MET A 222 19.88 -5.96 -12.31
C MET A 222 19.64 -7.35 -11.71
N VAL A 223 18.98 -7.43 -10.54
CA VAL A 223 18.67 -8.71 -9.88
C VAL A 223 17.73 -9.55 -10.76
N LYS A 224 16.71 -8.92 -11.35
CA LYS A 224 15.80 -9.56 -12.32
C LYS A 224 16.56 -10.11 -13.52
N GLY A 225 17.41 -9.29 -14.15
CA GLY A 225 18.18 -9.70 -15.33
C GLY A 225 19.14 -10.86 -15.03
N ARG A 226 19.81 -10.85 -13.87
CA ARG A 226 20.70 -11.94 -13.43
C ARG A 226 19.93 -13.24 -13.14
N ALA A 227 18.77 -13.14 -12.47
CA ALA A 227 17.93 -14.32 -12.20
C ALA A 227 17.36 -14.92 -13.50
N GLN A 228 16.91 -14.09 -14.45
CA GLN A 228 16.48 -14.54 -15.77
C GLN A 228 17.62 -15.21 -16.54
N GLN A 229 18.82 -14.62 -16.52
CA GLN A 229 20.01 -15.20 -17.15
C GLN A 229 20.44 -16.54 -16.55
N ALA A 230 20.27 -16.73 -15.23
CA ALA A 230 20.56 -17.99 -14.58
C ALA A 230 19.62 -19.12 -15.05
N ILE A 231 18.35 -18.81 -15.32
CA ILE A 231 17.39 -19.75 -15.91
C ILE A 231 17.75 -20.03 -17.37
N THR A 232 18.04 -19.00 -18.18
CA THR A 232 18.32 -19.21 -19.61
C THR A 232 19.61 -19.97 -19.88
N ARG A 233 20.59 -19.88 -18.98
CA ARG A 233 21.86 -20.61 -19.06
C ARG A 233 21.85 -21.97 -18.37
N PHE A 234 20.70 -22.41 -17.86
CA PHE A 234 20.62 -23.69 -17.18
C PHE A 234 20.92 -24.86 -18.14
N SER A 235 21.92 -25.66 -17.77
CA SER A 235 22.25 -26.94 -18.40
C SER A 235 22.89 -27.87 -17.35
N MET A 236 22.48 -29.13 -17.34
CA MET A 236 23.01 -30.21 -16.50
C MET A 236 23.72 -31.29 -17.33
N SER A 237 23.29 -31.48 -18.58
CA SER A 237 23.75 -32.52 -19.50
C SER A 237 25.19 -32.33 -19.98
N THR A 238 25.65 -31.08 -20.14
CA THR A 238 27.04 -30.74 -20.47
C THR A 238 28.04 -31.01 -19.33
N ILE A 239 27.56 -31.19 -18.10
CA ILE A 239 28.38 -31.39 -16.89
C ILE A 239 28.65 -32.88 -16.65
N ALA A 240 27.79 -33.77 -17.17
CA ALA A 240 27.84 -35.21 -16.92
C ALA A 240 28.74 -35.99 -17.91
N THR A 241 29.11 -35.41 -19.04
CA THR A 241 29.90 -36.08 -20.09
C THR A 241 31.42 -36.05 -19.85
N GLY A 242 31.88 -35.45 -18.75
CA GLY A 242 33.30 -35.36 -18.38
C GLY A 242 33.81 -36.53 -17.55
N GLY A 243 34.26 -37.60 -18.23
CA GLY A 243 35.34 -38.50 -17.78
C GLY A 243 35.03 -39.54 -16.69
N THR A 244 35.30 -40.81 -17.00
CA THR A 244 35.38 -41.92 -16.04
C THR A 244 36.65 -41.81 -15.18
N GLY A 245 36.48 -41.51 -13.88
CA GLY A 245 37.54 -41.46 -12.86
C GLY A 245 37.80 -40.05 -12.32
N SER A 246 37.85 -39.88 -10.99
CA SER A 246 38.11 -38.68 -10.14
C SER A 246 37.41 -37.33 -10.48
N GLN A 247 37.14 -37.02 -11.76
CA GLN A 247 36.32 -35.93 -12.28
C GLN A 247 34.81 -36.12 -12.06
N ALA A 248 34.33 -37.35 -11.89
CA ALA A 248 32.91 -37.63 -11.59
C ALA A 248 32.43 -36.94 -10.28
N GLN A 249 33.32 -36.77 -9.28
CA GLN A 249 33.02 -36.02 -8.06
C GLN A 249 32.91 -34.50 -8.31
N SER A 250 33.61 -33.97 -9.31
CA SER A 250 33.51 -32.56 -9.74
C SER A 250 32.20 -32.31 -10.48
N GLY A 251 31.79 -33.22 -11.37
CA GLY A 251 30.52 -33.15 -12.09
C GLY A 251 29.29 -33.15 -11.17
N TYR A 252 29.29 -34.00 -10.12
CA TYR A 252 28.20 -34.00 -9.13
C TYR A 252 28.12 -32.68 -8.34
N LYS A 253 29.27 -32.10 -7.97
CA LYS A 253 29.31 -30.79 -7.29
C LYS A 253 28.78 -29.68 -8.20
N GLN A 254 29.18 -29.67 -9.46
CA GLN A 254 28.73 -28.69 -10.46
C GLN A 254 27.22 -28.83 -10.77
N ALA A 255 26.70 -30.05 -10.87
CA ALA A 255 25.27 -30.30 -11.07
C ALA A 255 24.44 -29.86 -9.85
N ARG A 256 24.93 -30.11 -8.62
CA ARG A 256 24.29 -29.62 -7.39
C ARG A 256 24.31 -28.09 -7.32
N GLU A 257 25.39 -27.46 -7.76
CA GLU A 257 25.51 -26.01 -7.80
C GLU A 257 24.59 -25.38 -8.86
N ALA A 258 24.49 -25.99 -10.05
CA ALA A 258 23.54 -25.59 -11.08
C ALA A 258 22.09 -25.70 -10.58
N ARG A 259 21.76 -26.78 -9.85
CA ARG A 259 20.47 -26.92 -9.17
C ARG A 259 20.24 -25.81 -8.13
N ALA A 260 21.23 -25.53 -7.28
CA ALA A 260 21.12 -24.48 -6.27
C ALA A 260 20.91 -23.10 -6.90
N ARG A 261 21.64 -22.78 -7.97
CA ARG A 261 21.49 -21.54 -8.75
C ARG A 261 20.10 -21.43 -9.37
N LEU A 262 19.59 -22.52 -9.95
CA LEU A 262 18.24 -22.55 -10.51
C LEU A 262 17.18 -22.32 -9.42
N VAL A 263 17.28 -23.04 -8.29
CA VAL A 263 16.34 -22.87 -7.16
C VAL A 263 16.34 -21.42 -6.68
N SER A 264 17.51 -20.80 -6.48
CA SER A 264 17.59 -19.39 -6.08
C SER A 264 17.04 -18.43 -7.14
N ALA A 265 17.26 -18.69 -8.44
CA ALA A 265 16.73 -17.83 -9.50
C ALA A 265 15.20 -17.91 -9.56
N VAL A 266 14.63 -19.10 -9.37
CA VAL A 266 13.19 -19.33 -9.29
C VAL A 266 12.59 -18.62 -8.07
N THR A 267 13.21 -18.74 -6.89
CA THR A 267 12.72 -18.05 -5.68
C THR A 267 12.80 -16.53 -5.83
N ILE A 268 13.87 -16.00 -6.40
CA ILE A 268 14.04 -14.56 -6.69
C ILE A 268 12.96 -14.06 -7.64
N LEU A 269 12.75 -14.71 -8.79
CA LEU A 269 11.75 -14.26 -9.76
C LEU A 269 10.32 -14.40 -9.25
N TYR A 270 10.06 -15.40 -8.41
CA TYR A 270 8.79 -15.54 -7.72
C TYR A 270 8.56 -14.38 -6.76
N VAL A 271 9.54 -14.06 -5.91
CA VAL A 271 9.43 -12.99 -4.90
C VAL A 271 9.44 -11.58 -5.52
N LEU A 272 10.11 -11.39 -6.66
CA LEU A 272 10.12 -10.12 -7.38
C LEU A 272 8.91 -9.92 -8.31
N SER A 273 8.12 -10.96 -8.56
CA SER A 273 6.97 -10.86 -9.46
C SER A 273 5.93 -9.87 -8.93
N PRO A 274 5.33 -9.06 -9.81
CA PRO A 274 4.41 -8.01 -9.38
C PRO A 274 3.17 -8.63 -8.74
N VAL A 275 2.77 -8.12 -7.57
CA VAL A 275 1.51 -8.51 -6.93
C VAL A 275 0.46 -7.45 -7.27
N PRO A 276 -0.59 -7.79 -8.02
CA PRO A 276 -1.71 -6.89 -8.22
C PRO A 276 -2.32 -6.48 -6.88
N LYS A 277 -2.65 -5.20 -6.71
CA LYS A 277 -3.23 -4.66 -5.46
C LYS A 277 -4.63 -5.22 -5.12
N GLN A 278 -5.23 -6.00 -6.02
CA GLN A 278 -6.61 -6.47 -5.97
C GLN A 278 -6.71 -7.99 -5.78
N LEU A 279 -5.65 -8.68 -5.34
CA LEU A 279 -5.73 -10.11 -5.06
C LEU A 279 -6.69 -10.37 -3.89
N ARG A 280 -7.75 -11.13 -4.17
CA ARG A 280 -8.73 -11.59 -3.18
C ARG A 280 -8.28 -12.87 -2.47
N SER A 281 -7.41 -13.67 -3.10
CA SER A 281 -6.87 -14.91 -2.53
C SER A 281 -5.39 -15.14 -2.93
N PRO A 282 -4.58 -15.80 -2.08
CA PRO A 282 -3.19 -16.13 -2.40
C PRO A 282 -3.05 -17.19 -3.51
N SER A 283 -4.12 -17.91 -3.84
CA SER A 283 -4.18 -18.90 -4.93
C SER A 283 -4.30 -18.28 -6.31
N ASP A 284 -4.76 -17.04 -6.42
CA ASP A 284 -4.89 -16.32 -7.71
C ASP A 284 -3.56 -15.69 -8.17
N PHE A 285 -2.49 -15.84 -7.38
CA PHE A 285 -1.20 -15.26 -7.67
C PHE A 285 -0.48 -16.02 -8.79
N GLN A 286 -0.29 -15.35 -9.93
CA GLN A 286 0.50 -15.87 -11.03
C GLN A 286 1.86 -15.15 -11.11
N PRO A 287 2.98 -15.87 -10.96
CA PRO A 287 4.31 -15.26 -11.00
C PRO A 287 4.72 -14.98 -12.46
N GLU A 288 4.23 -13.89 -13.03
CA GLU A 288 4.43 -13.51 -14.44
C GLU A 288 5.92 -13.45 -14.85
N LEU A 289 6.79 -12.94 -13.98
CA LEU A 289 8.23 -12.84 -14.26
C LEU A 289 8.91 -14.22 -14.36
N LEU A 290 8.47 -15.17 -13.55
CA LEU A 290 8.97 -16.54 -13.58
C LEU A 290 8.43 -17.27 -14.81
N LEU A 291 7.12 -17.14 -15.06
CA LEU A 291 6.46 -17.78 -16.20
C LEU A 291 7.05 -17.30 -17.52
N SER A 292 7.22 -15.98 -17.70
CA SER A 292 7.85 -15.41 -18.89
C SER A 292 9.30 -15.87 -19.08
N ALA A 293 10.08 -16.00 -18.01
CA ALA A 293 11.45 -16.50 -18.09
C ALA A 293 11.51 -17.99 -18.50
N LEU A 294 10.62 -18.82 -17.94
CA LEU A 294 10.53 -20.25 -18.26
C LEU A 294 9.99 -20.49 -19.68
N GLN A 295 8.96 -19.75 -20.10
CA GLN A 295 8.45 -19.77 -21.48
C GLN A 295 9.55 -19.33 -22.46
N GLY A 296 10.30 -18.28 -22.13
CA GLY A 296 11.45 -17.82 -22.92
C GLY A 296 12.54 -18.89 -23.05
N TYR A 297 12.86 -19.61 -21.97
CA TYR A 297 13.79 -20.73 -22.01
C TYR A 297 13.31 -21.86 -22.92
N MET A 298 12.05 -22.28 -22.80
CA MET A 298 11.46 -23.33 -23.65
C MET A 298 11.50 -22.95 -25.14
N ASN A 299 11.07 -21.73 -25.47
CA ASN A 299 11.06 -21.25 -26.85
C ASN A 299 12.48 -21.14 -27.42
N ALA A 300 13.45 -20.66 -26.63
CA ALA A 300 14.85 -20.60 -27.05
C ALA A 300 15.45 -21.99 -27.26
N ALA A 301 15.13 -22.96 -26.39
CA ALA A 301 15.58 -24.33 -26.53
C ALA A 301 15.03 -25.00 -27.80
N ILE A 302 13.74 -24.83 -28.09
CA ILE A 302 13.07 -25.34 -29.31
C ILE A 302 13.66 -24.68 -30.57
N LEU A 303 13.78 -23.35 -30.59
CA LEU A 303 14.29 -22.64 -31.78
C LEU A 303 15.76 -22.99 -32.06
N SER A 304 16.58 -23.08 -31.00
CA SER A 304 17.99 -23.45 -31.14
C SER A 304 18.17 -24.88 -31.63
N SER A 305 17.39 -25.83 -31.11
CA SER A 305 17.43 -27.24 -31.54
C SER A 305 16.90 -27.42 -32.97
N LEU A 306 15.85 -26.71 -33.37
CA LEU A 306 15.37 -26.67 -34.74
C LEU A 306 16.41 -26.13 -35.73
N ASN A 307 17.08 -25.03 -35.39
CA ASN A 307 18.11 -24.44 -36.25
C ASN A 307 19.33 -25.36 -36.41
N SER A 308 19.74 -26.08 -35.35
CA SER A 308 20.80 -27.08 -35.44
C SER A 308 20.37 -28.29 -36.27
N LEU A 309 19.16 -28.81 -36.04
CA LEU A 309 18.66 -30.02 -36.70
C LEU A 309 18.38 -29.80 -38.20
N SER A 310 17.84 -28.64 -38.57
CA SER A 310 17.62 -28.27 -39.98
C SER A 310 18.92 -28.20 -40.80
N ARG A 311 20.04 -27.79 -40.18
CA ARG A 311 21.37 -27.83 -40.80
C ARG A 311 21.95 -29.24 -40.84
N ALA A 312 21.74 -30.01 -39.77
CA ALA A 312 22.22 -31.38 -39.67
C ALA A 312 21.58 -32.33 -40.69
N ILE A 313 20.30 -32.12 -41.01
CA ILE A 313 19.58 -32.90 -42.03
C ILE A 313 20.19 -32.73 -43.43
N THR A 314 20.77 -31.56 -43.73
CA THR A 314 21.45 -31.32 -45.02
C THR A 314 22.92 -31.72 -45.00
N THR A 315 23.49 -32.02 -43.82
CA THR A 315 24.90 -32.37 -43.60
C THR A 315 25.03 -33.61 -42.70
N PRO A 316 24.99 -34.83 -43.27
CA PRO A 316 25.04 -36.09 -42.52
C PRO A 316 26.15 -36.23 -41.46
N PRO A 317 27.40 -35.78 -41.67
CA PRO A 317 28.47 -36.03 -40.68
C PRO A 317 28.30 -35.25 -39.37
N ILE A 318 27.43 -34.24 -39.32
CA ILE A 318 27.17 -33.44 -38.11
C ILE A 318 25.89 -33.94 -37.40
N LEU A 319 25.14 -34.85 -38.03
CA LEU A 319 23.84 -35.32 -37.54
C LEU A 319 23.91 -35.93 -36.15
N GLU A 320 24.74 -36.94 -35.95
CA GLU A 320 24.89 -37.62 -34.65
C GLU A 320 25.27 -36.64 -33.53
N ARG A 321 26.19 -35.70 -33.82
CA ARG A 321 26.57 -34.66 -32.87
C ARG A 321 25.39 -33.76 -32.51
N THR A 322 24.65 -33.26 -33.51
CA THR A 322 23.49 -32.41 -33.24
C THR A 322 22.37 -33.14 -32.52
N LEU A 323 22.12 -34.41 -32.83
CA LEU A 323 21.12 -35.22 -32.14
C LEU A 323 21.52 -35.44 -30.68
N ASN A 324 22.79 -35.68 -30.39
CA ASN A 324 23.28 -35.74 -29.00
C ASN A 324 23.10 -34.40 -28.27
N GLU A 325 23.35 -33.25 -28.92
CA GLU A 325 23.10 -31.93 -28.34
C GLU A 325 21.59 -31.66 -28.11
N VAL A 326 20.71 -32.14 -28.99
CA VAL A 326 19.25 -32.01 -28.85
C VAL A 326 18.72 -32.91 -27.74
N ALA A 327 19.18 -34.16 -27.65
CA ALA A 327 18.87 -35.07 -26.56
C ALA A 327 19.32 -34.48 -25.21
N ALA A 328 20.53 -33.93 -25.14
CA ALA A 328 21.08 -33.26 -23.96
C ALA A 328 20.21 -32.07 -23.50
N LYS A 329 19.68 -31.26 -24.44
CA LYS A 329 18.73 -30.18 -24.12
C LYS A 329 17.40 -30.69 -23.59
N CYS A 330 16.89 -31.80 -24.13
CA CYS A 330 15.67 -32.42 -23.63
C CYS A 330 15.85 -32.96 -22.20
N GLN A 331 17.00 -33.57 -21.91
CA GLN A 331 17.37 -34.01 -20.57
C GLN A 331 17.44 -32.84 -19.57
N ASP A 332 17.94 -31.67 -20.01
CA ASP A 332 17.95 -30.45 -19.20
C ASP A 332 16.51 -29.95 -18.91
N ILE A 333 15.62 -30.01 -19.89
CA ILE A 333 14.19 -29.66 -19.70
C ILE A 333 13.51 -30.65 -18.74
N PHE A 334 13.81 -31.95 -18.86
CA PHE A 334 13.29 -32.96 -17.95
C PHE A 334 13.79 -32.72 -16.52
N ALA A 335 15.09 -32.43 -16.35
CA ALA A 335 15.67 -32.07 -15.07
C ALA A 335 15.02 -30.80 -14.48
N LEU A 336 14.74 -29.80 -15.31
CA LEU A 336 14.04 -28.58 -14.91
C LEU A 336 12.65 -28.88 -14.37
N GLU A 337 11.85 -29.70 -15.06
CA GLU A 337 10.51 -30.10 -14.61
C GLU A 337 10.57 -30.83 -13.26
N ALA A 338 11.49 -31.79 -13.11
CA ALA A 338 11.69 -32.53 -11.86
C ALA A 338 12.12 -31.61 -10.71
N ILE A 339 12.96 -30.60 -10.96
CA ILE A 339 13.37 -29.65 -9.94
C ILE A 339 12.22 -28.72 -9.55
N LEU A 340 11.51 -28.15 -10.53
CA LEU A 340 10.35 -27.30 -10.28
C LEU A 340 9.24 -28.04 -9.54
N GLY A 341 9.04 -29.34 -9.83
CA GLY A 341 8.05 -30.18 -9.16
C GLY A 341 8.35 -30.43 -7.69
N ASN A 342 9.63 -30.30 -7.30
CA ASN A 342 10.10 -30.49 -5.93
C ASN A 342 10.28 -29.18 -5.16
N ILE A 343 10.13 -28.01 -5.79
CA ILE A 343 10.23 -26.71 -5.11
C ILE A 343 8.84 -26.32 -4.57
N ARG A 344 8.73 -26.23 -3.24
CA ARG A 344 7.58 -25.63 -2.58
C ARG A 344 7.54 -24.13 -2.87
N ALA A 345 6.37 -23.59 -3.20
CA ALA A 345 6.18 -22.16 -3.41
C ALA A 345 6.68 -21.37 -2.17
N PRO A 346 7.65 -20.45 -2.32
CA PRO A 346 8.16 -19.68 -1.19
C PRO A 346 7.08 -18.69 -0.69
N SER A 347 7.08 -18.39 0.61
CA SER A 347 6.15 -17.44 1.21
C SER A 347 6.40 -16.04 0.66
N HIS A 348 5.43 -15.45 -0.03
CA HIS A 348 5.55 -14.11 -0.60
C HIS A 348 5.21 -13.05 0.48
N PRO A 349 6.13 -12.12 0.83
CA PRO A 349 5.95 -11.19 1.95
C PRO A 349 4.94 -10.06 1.68
N LEU A 350 4.45 -9.92 0.44
CA LEU A 350 3.39 -8.97 0.05
C LEU A 350 2.01 -9.65 -0.11
N LEU A 351 1.91 -10.97 0.03
CA LEU A 351 0.60 -11.62 0.08
C LEU A 351 0.06 -11.50 1.52
N PRO A 352 -1.23 -11.20 1.71
CA PRO A 352 -1.83 -11.25 3.03
C PRO A 352 -1.60 -12.66 3.61
N VAL A 353 -1.08 -12.72 4.83
CA VAL A 353 -0.97 -13.98 5.57
C VAL A 353 -2.39 -14.46 5.82
N GLY A 354 -2.93 -15.27 4.91
CA GLY A 354 -4.06 -16.12 5.23
C GLY A 354 -3.65 -16.95 6.44
N SER A 355 -4.36 -16.76 7.54
CA SER A 355 -4.38 -17.55 8.78
C SER A 355 -3.35 -18.68 8.80
N ALA A 356 -2.20 -18.45 9.43
CA ALA A 356 -1.27 -19.52 9.79
C ALA A 356 -1.81 -20.36 10.98
N SER A 357 -3.07 -20.78 10.92
CA SER A 357 -3.71 -21.64 11.92
C SER A 357 -4.75 -22.54 11.26
N ASP A 358 -4.53 -23.85 11.37
CA ASP A 358 -5.45 -24.94 11.11
C ASP A 358 -5.98 -25.14 9.69
N SER A 359 -5.19 -25.88 8.90
CA SER A 359 -5.78 -26.98 8.12
C SER A 359 -4.77 -28.11 7.96
N THR A 360 -5.13 -29.25 8.52
CA THR A 360 -4.62 -30.60 8.38
C THR A 360 -4.61 -31.14 6.94
N ASP A 361 -4.17 -30.35 5.96
CA ASP A 361 -4.01 -30.79 4.57
C ASP A 361 -2.53 -30.78 4.17
N LYS A 362 -1.83 -31.85 4.58
CA LYS A 362 -0.46 -32.15 4.14
C LYS A 362 -0.35 -32.50 2.64
N ASN A 363 -1.43 -32.41 1.86
CA ASN A 363 -1.50 -32.91 0.48
C ASN A 363 -1.73 -31.87 -0.62
N SER A 364 -1.93 -30.58 -0.32
CA SER A 364 -2.00 -29.53 -1.35
C SER A 364 -0.69 -28.76 -1.45
N THR A 365 0.40 -29.46 -1.76
CA THR A 365 1.66 -28.81 -2.16
C THR A 365 1.44 -28.19 -3.54
N SER A 366 1.04 -26.92 -3.60
CA SER A 366 0.95 -26.16 -4.84
C SER A 366 2.34 -25.98 -5.44
N ASN A 367 2.79 -26.98 -6.19
CA ASN A 367 4.10 -27.01 -6.82
C ASN A 367 4.15 -25.93 -7.92
N LEU A 368 5.31 -25.31 -8.10
CA LEU A 368 5.53 -24.23 -9.08
C LEU A 368 5.34 -24.68 -10.55
N VAL A 369 5.21 -25.98 -10.78
CA VAL A 369 4.95 -26.62 -12.08
C VAL A 369 3.51 -26.43 -12.54
N GLN A 370 2.54 -26.44 -11.62
CA GLN A 370 1.12 -26.39 -11.99
C GLN A 370 0.73 -25.08 -12.70
N PRO A 371 1.19 -23.89 -12.24
CA PRO A 371 0.99 -22.63 -12.99
C PRO A 371 1.68 -22.62 -14.35
N LEU A 372 2.85 -23.27 -14.48
CA LEU A 372 3.57 -23.37 -15.75
C LEU A 372 2.83 -24.27 -16.75
N HIS A 373 2.32 -25.40 -16.28
CA HIS A 373 1.52 -26.34 -17.07
C HIS A 373 0.23 -25.70 -17.55
N ALA A 374 -0.44 -24.92 -16.71
CA ALA A 374 -1.60 -24.13 -17.09
C ALA A 374 -1.26 -23.03 -18.10
N ALA A 375 -0.12 -22.33 -17.94
CA ALA A 375 0.28 -21.26 -18.86
C ALA A 375 0.76 -21.76 -20.24
N LEU A 376 1.15 -23.04 -20.35
CA LEU A 376 1.59 -23.68 -21.58
C LEU A 376 0.54 -24.67 -22.14
N ASP A 377 -0.61 -24.82 -21.48
CA ASP A 377 -1.64 -25.83 -21.76
C ASP A 377 -1.06 -27.25 -21.96
N THR A 378 -0.09 -27.64 -21.13
CA THR A 378 0.66 -28.90 -21.27
C THR A 378 0.73 -29.67 -19.97
N THR A 379 0.83 -31.00 -20.09
CA THR A 379 0.97 -31.91 -18.94
C THR A 379 2.42 -32.32 -18.66
N SER A 380 3.35 -32.02 -19.57
CA SER A 380 4.80 -32.25 -19.40
C SER A 380 5.61 -31.39 -20.36
N LEU A 381 6.73 -30.83 -19.89
CA LEU A 381 7.60 -29.94 -20.67
C LEU A 381 8.38 -30.67 -21.77
N PRO A 382 8.94 -31.89 -21.54
CA PRO A 382 9.62 -32.63 -22.60
C PRO A 382 8.69 -33.06 -23.73
N SER A 383 7.43 -33.43 -23.44
CA SER A 383 6.46 -33.75 -24.50
C SER A 383 6.11 -32.50 -25.32
N TYR A 384 5.95 -31.35 -24.68
CA TYR A 384 5.76 -30.09 -25.39
C TYR A 384 6.95 -29.73 -26.28
N PHE A 385 8.18 -29.95 -25.80
CA PHE A 385 9.40 -29.75 -26.57
C PHE A 385 9.41 -30.61 -27.84
N TRP A 386 9.22 -31.92 -27.72
CA TRP A 386 9.26 -32.82 -28.88
C TRP A 386 8.12 -32.57 -29.88
N ARG A 387 6.88 -32.31 -29.42
CA ARG A 387 5.76 -32.00 -30.32
C ARG A 387 5.97 -30.70 -31.09
N SER A 388 6.41 -29.66 -30.39
CA SER A 388 6.66 -28.34 -30.99
C SER A 388 7.86 -28.38 -31.93
N LEU A 389 8.89 -29.16 -31.59
CA LEU A 389 10.04 -29.38 -32.46
C LEU A 389 9.66 -30.21 -33.70
N ALA A 390 8.84 -31.25 -33.55
CA ALA A 390 8.36 -32.07 -34.66
C ALA A 390 7.52 -31.26 -35.66
N SER A 391 6.56 -30.47 -35.19
CA SER A 391 5.69 -29.68 -36.06
C SER A 391 6.47 -28.64 -36.86
N SER A 392 7.42 -27.95 -36.20
CA SER A 392 8.26 -26.95 -36.83
C SER A 392 9.34 -27.55 -37.75
N LEU A 393 9.86 -28.72 -37.39
CA LEU A 393 10.77 -29.50 -38.24
C LEU A 393 10.08 -30.02 -39.50
N ALA A 394 8.83 -30.49 -39.40
CA ALA A 394 8.07 -30.99 -40.54
C ALA A 394 7.93 -29.93 -41.63
N MET A 395 7.59 -28.69 -41.25
CA MET A 395 7.52 -27.57 -42.19
C MET A 395 8.86 -27.30 -42.88
N ARG A 396 9.97 -27.35 -42.14
CA ARG A 396 11.33 -27.15 -42.69
C ARG A 396 11.79 -28.29 -43.57
N ALA A 397 11.50 -29.53 -43.20
CA ALA A 397 11.82 -30.71 -44.00
C ALA A 397 11.04 -30.69 -45.32
N GLN A 398 9.76 -30.30 -45.28
CA GLN A 398 8.94 -30.14 -46.48
C GLN A 398 9.50 -29.05 -47.40
N GLU A 399 9.91 -27.89 -46.86
CA GLU A 399 10.58 -26.82 -47.63
C GLU A 399 11.85 -27.30 -48.33
N ILE A 400 12.69 -28.10 -47.65
CA ILE A 400 13.93 -28.66 -48.23
C ILE A 400 13.61 -29.63 -49.37
N VAL A 401 12.56 -30.43 -49.24
CA VAL A 401 12.15 -31.41 -50.27
C VAL A 401 11.52 -30.72 -51.47
N THR A 402 10.63 -29.74 -51.26
CA THR A 402 9.96 -29.01 -52.35
C THR A 402 10.93 -28.14 -53.13
N ARG A 403 11.96 -27.59 -52.47
CA ARG A 403 13.04 -26.83 -53.13
C ARG A 403 13.96 -27.71 -53.98
N GLY A 404 13.97 -29.02 -53.74
CA GLY A 404 14.77 -29.99 -54.50
C GLY A 404 16.29 -29.83 -54.30
N GLY A 405 17.08 -30.54 -55.11
CA GLY A 405 18.54 -30.45 -55.11
C GLY A 405 19.27 -31.58 -54.36
N VAL A 406 20.55 -31.34 -54.03
CA VAL A 406 21.42 -32.34 -53.37
C VAL A 406 20.92 -32.66 -51.96
N ALA A 407 20.50 -31.66 -51.18
CA ALA A 407 19.96 -31.84 -49.83
C ALA A 407 18.70 -32.73 -49.79
N ALA A 408 17.78 -32.56 -50.75
CA ALA A 408 16.59 -33.40 -50.87
C ALA A 408 16.93 -34.85 -51.23
N ARG A 409 17.93 -35.06 -52.10
CA ARG A 409 18.43 -36.41 -52.45
C ARG A 409 19.11 -37.10 -51.27
N THR A 410 19.94 -36.39 -50.52
CA THR A 410 20.59 -36.91 -49.31
C THR A 410 19.57 -37.29 -48.25
N LEU A 411 18.54 -36.46 -48.05
CA LEU A 411 17.45 -36.76 -47.12
C LEU A 411 16.63 -37.99 -47.53
N ARG A 412 16.33 -38.16 -48.83
CA ARG A 412 15.63 -39.35 -49.35
C ARG A 412 16.48 -40.61 -49.23
N ALA A 413 17.77 -40.55 -49.54
CA ALA A 413 18.69 -41.69 -49.45
C ALA A 413 19.01 -42.08 -48.00
N GLY A 414 19.05 -41.11 -47.07
CA GLY A 414 19.35 -41.32 -45.65
C GLY A 414 18.13 -41.56 -44.75
N LYS A 415 16.93 -41.71 -45.32
CA LYS A 415 15.66 -41.75 -44.57
C LYS A 415 15.62 -42.80 -43.45
N ASP A 416 16.06 -44.03 -43.72
CA ASP A 416 16.02 -45.13 -42.75
C ASP A 416 17.08 -45.01 -41.65
N HIS A 417 18.23 -44.41 -41.98
CA HIS A 417 19.27 -44.10 -41.00
C HIS A 417 18.80 -42.96 -40.07
N PHE A 418 18.29 -41.87 -40.64
CA PHE A 418 17.72 -40.75 -39.88
C PHE A 418 16.58 -41.19 -38.96
N LYS A 419 15.72 -42.10 -39.44
CA LYS A 419 14.63 -42.68 -38.64
C LYS A 419 15.13 -43.39 -37.38
N ARG A 420 16.21 -44.17 -37.49
CA ARG A 420 16.82 -44.85 -36.33
C ARG A 420 17.47 -43.84 -35.39
N GLU A 421 18.31 -42.96 -35.91
CA GLU A 421 19.05 -41.97 -35.11
C GLU A 421 18.11 -41.00 -34.36
N VAL A 422 17.01 -40.56 -34.98
CA VAL A 422 16.02 -39.71 -34.30
C VAL A 422 15.23 -40.48 -33.25
N ARG A 423 14.84 -41.74 -33.52
CA ARG A 423 14.17 -42.57 -32.51
C ARG A 423 15.08 -42.74 -31.29
N GLU A 424 16.35 -43.06 -31.52
CA GLU A 424 17.35 -43.21 -30.46
C GLU A 424 17.61 -41.90 -29.72
N CYS A 425 17.66 -40.77 -30.43
CA CYS A 425 17.79 -39.43 -29.85
C CYS A 425 16.64 -39.10 -28.89
N VAL A 426 15.38 -39.36 -29.27
CA VAL A 426 14.22 -39.12 -28.41
C VAL A 426 14.26 -40.03 -27.18
N LEU A 427 14.58 -41.31 -27.36
CA LEU A 427 14.72 -42.26 -26.26
C LEU A 427 15.84 -41.85 -25.30
N ARG A 428 17.01 -41.45 -25.80
CA ARG A 428 18.13 -40.92 -25.00
C ARG A 428 17.75 -39.62 -24.28
N GLY A 429 17.05 -38.72 -24.97
CA GLY A 429 16.58 -37.44 -24.41
C GLY A 429 15.54 -37.61 -23.30
N SER A 430 14.78 -38.70 -23.33
CA SER A 430 13.75 -39.04 -22.34
C SER A 430 14.29 -39.68 -21.05
N GLN A 431 15.57 -40.06 -21.01
CA GLN A 431 16.20 -40.61 -19.82
C GLN A 431 16.69 -39.49 -18.90
N LEU A 432 16.42 -39.58 -17.59
CA LEU A 432 16.98 -38.62 -16.64
C LEU A 432 18.51 -38.69 -16.66
N PRO A 433 19.20 -37.54 -16.56
CA PRO A 433 20.62 -37.52 -16.25
C PRO A 433 20.91 -38.35 -14.98
N THR A 434 21.91 -39.23 -15.06
CA THR A 434 22.37 -40.09 -13.96
C THR A 434 22.78 -39.32 -12.70
N SER A 435 23.06 -38.03 -12.83
CA SER A 435 23.34 -37.09 -11.73
C SER A 435 22.14 -36.82 -10.82
N ILE A 436 20.90 -37.00 -11.29
CA ILE A 436 19.66 -36.79 -10.53
C ILE A 436 19.17 -38.10 -9.88
N LEU A 437 19.41 -39.23 -10.53
CA LEU A 437 19.04 -40.57 -10.04
C LEU A 437 19.67 -40.94 -8.69
N GLY A 438 20.82 -40.35 -8.35
CA GLY A 438 21.45 -40.51 -7.03
C GLY A 438 20.66 -39.88 -5.86
N ALA A 439 19.80 -38.90 -6.13
CA ALA A 439 18.97 -38.24 -5.12
C ALA A 439 17.60 -38.92 -4.94
N GLU A 440 17.04 -39.51 -5.99
CA GLU A 440 15.71 -40.14 -5.98
C GLU A 440 15.74 -41.55 -5.37
N ARG A 441 16.86 -42.29 -5.48
CA ARG A 441 17.00 -43.64 -4.94
C ARG A 441 16.90 -43.74 -3.41
N ARG A 442 16.84 -42.61 -2.69
CA ARG A 442 16.63 -42.57 -1.24
C ARG A 442 15.16 -42.49 -0.82
N LEU A 443 14.23 -42.23 -1.74
CA LEU A 443 12.79 -42.10 -1.45
C LEU A 443 11.96 -42.83 -2.52
N GLY A 444 12.04 -44.17 -2.49
CA GLY A 444 10.99 -45.11 -2.91
C GLY A 444 10.11 -44.77 -4.11
N SER A 445 10.67 -44.61 -5.30
CA SER A 445 9.90 -44.66 -6.55
C SER A 445 10.28 -45.92 -7.36
N GLU A 446 9.56 -47.02 -7.10
CA GLU A 446 9.57 -48.22 -7.94
C GLU A 446 8.63 -48.00 -9.14
N THR A 447 9.09 -47.29 -10.16
CA THR A 447 8.39 -47.24 -11.47
C THR A 447 9.38 -47.42 -12.61
N GLY A 448 9.96 -48.62 -12.69
CA GLY A 448 10.97 -48.98 -13.70
C GLY A 448 10.43 -49.47 -15.05
N THR A 449 9.11 -49.54 -15.28
CA THR A 449 8.55 -50.22 -16.48
C THR A 449 7.53 -49.41 -17.29
N THR A 450 7.11 -48.23 -16.83
CA THR A 450 6.09 -47.41 -17.50
C THR A 450 6.65 -46.25 -18.33
N SER A 451 7.92 -45.89 -18.15
CA SER A 451 8.51 -44.73 -18.84
C SER A 451 8.81 -45.04 -20.32
N GLU A 452 9.25 -46.25 -20.66
CA GLU A 452 9.63 -46.61 -22.04
C GLU A 452 8.46 -46.56 -23.03
N ARG A 453 7.25 -47.00 -22.63
CA ARG A 453 6.04 -46.95 -23.48
C ARG A 453 5.49 -45.53 -23.70
N THR A 454 5.84 -44.58 -22.84
CA THR A 454 5.28 -43.21 -22.91
C THR A 454 5.94 -42.38 -24.01
N TRP A 455 7.23 -42.60 -24.26
CA TRP A 455 8.02 -41.81 -25.21
C TRP A 455 8.03 -42.36 -26.63
N GLU A 456 7.57 -43.60 -26.85
CA GLU A 456 7.42 -44.16 -28.20
C GLU A 456 6.48 -43.34 -29.08
N ARG A 457 5.44 -42.73 -28.47
CA ARG A 457 4.52 -41.82 -29.17
C ARG A 457 5.23 -40.57 -29.67
N GLU A 458 6.04 -39.93 -28.82
CA GLU A 458 6.78 -38.72 -29.19
C GLU A 458 7.90 -39.03 -30.19
N ALA A 459 8.54 -40.21 -30.06
CA ALA A 459 9.50 -40.70 -31.04
C ALA A 459 8.84 -40.95 -32.41
N ALA A 460 7.63 -41.51 -32.44
CA ALA A 460 6.87 -41.70 -33.67
C ALA A 460 6.46 -40.36 -34.32
N VAL A 461 6.07 -39.36 -33.53
CA VAL A 461 5.73 -38.00 -34.01
C VAL A 461 6.95 -37.31 -34.62
N MET A 462 8.11 -37.39 -33.94
CA MET A 462 9.38 -36.84 -34.41
C MET A 462 9.89 -37.52 -35.69
N VAL A 463 9.78 -38.85 -35.77
CA VAL A 463 10.10 -39.60 -36.98
C VAL A 463 9.13 -39.27 -38.11
N GLY A 464 7.84 -39.14 -37.80
CA GLY A 464 6.79 -38.77 -38.75
C GLY A 464 7.04 -37.41 -39.39
N ALA A 465 7.52 -36.43 -38.61
CA ALA A 465 7.87 -35.10 -39.09
C ALA A 465 8.92 -35.10 -40.22
N VAL A 466 9.82 -36.09 -40.24
CA VAL A 466 10.87 -36.18 -41.27
C VAL A 466 10.56 -37.21 -42.35
N THR A 467 9.63 -38.13 -42.11
CA THR A 467 9.36 -39.24 -43.04
C THR A 467 8.04 -39.12 -43.82
N ASN A 468 7.08 -38.34 -43.31
CA ASN A 468 5.80 -38.02 -43.98
C ASN A 468 5.96 -36.85 -44.97
N LEU A 469 6.96 -36.95 -45.85
CA LEU A 469 7.16 -36.01 -46.94
C LEU A 469 6.37 -36.52 -48.16
N PRO A 470 5.53 -35.70 -48.82
CA PRO A 470 4.89 -36.10 -50.06
C PRO A 470 5.99 -36.43 -51.09
N GLY A 471 5.83 -37.58 -51.76
CA GLY A 471 6.78 -38.15 -52.73
C GLY A 471 7.01 -37.25 -53.94
#